data_AF-R7ZE12-F1
#
_entry.id   AF-R7ZE12-F1
#
_cell.length_a   1.000
_cell.length_b   1.000
_cell.length_c   1.000
_cell.angle_alpha   90.00
_cell.angle_beta   90.00
_cell.angle_gamma   90.00
#
_symmetry.space_group_name_H-M   'P 1'
#
loop_
_entity.id
_entity.type
_entity.pdbx_description
1 polymer ?
#
loop_
_entity_poly.entity_id
_entity_poly.type
_entity_poly.pdbx_seq_one_letter_code
_entity_poly.pdbx_strand_id
1 'polypeptide(L)'
;MSWTPNEYKALLQGAQLGMVSDYENLAIQAMYIRKADNEKRLKLTDLFDADKARKRILEGDKDWKESKKMDTTLYKKAQADMKAWASNLRQ
;
A
#
# COMPACT_ATOMS: atom_id res chain seq x y z
N MET A 1 -7.35 7.16 37.59
CA MET A 1 -6.66 7.99 36.58
C MET A 1 -7.40 7.83 35.28
N SER A 2 -7.88 8.92 34.67
CA SER A 2 -8.48 8.94 33.34
C SER A 2 -7.48 9.53 32.37
N TRP A 3 -7.18 8.82 31.28
CA TRP A 3 -6.32 9.36 30.23
C TRP A 3 -6.99 10.52 29.51
N THR A 4 -6.18 11.51 29.11
CA THR A 4 -6.64 12.54 28.20
C THR A 4 -6.91 11.94 26.81
N PRO A 5 -7.78 12.54 25.99
CA PRO A 5 -8.03 12.05 24.64
C PRO A 5 -6.76 11.91 23.78
N ASN A 6 -5.74 12.75 24.02
CA ASN A 6 -4.47 12.68 23.31
C ASN A 6 -3.59 11.52 23.80
N GLU A 7 -3.53 11.27 25.12
CA GLU A 7 -2.84 10.12 25.68
C GLU A 7 -3.45 8.80 25.21
N TYR A 8 -4.79 8.72 25.18
CA TYR A 8 -5.49 7.55 24.68
C TYR A 8 -5.20 7.30 23.19
N LYS A 9 -5.19 8.35 22.36
CA LYS A 9 -4.81 8.23 20.94
C LYS A 9 -3.37 7.76 20.77
N ALA A 10 -2.44 8.33 21.53
CA ALA A 10 -1.03 7.94 21.47
C ALA A 10 -0.83 6.47 21.86
N LEU A 11 -1.56 6.00 22.88
CA LEU A 11 -1.55 4.59 23.26
C LEU A 11 -2.05 3.69 22.13
N LEU A 12 -3.19 4.01 21.51
CA LEU A 12 -3.72 3.23 20.39
C LEU A 12 -2.74 3.20 19.22
N GLN A 13 -2.12 4.33 18.88
CA GLN A 13 -1.09 4.39 17.86
C GLN A 13 0.12 3.51 18.21
N GLY A 14 0.59 3.55 19.45
CA GLY A 14 1.68 2.69 19.92
C GLY A 14 1.33 1.20 19.81
N ALA A 15 0.12 0.80 20.22
CA ALA A 15 -0.36 -0.56 20.08
C ALA A 15 -0.43 -1.02 18.61
N GLN A 16 -0.91 -0.15 17.71
CA GLN A 16 -0.95 -0.43 16.28
C GLN A 16 0.44 -0.59 15.68
N LEU A 17 1.43 0.22 16.09
CA LEU A 17 2.82 0.08 15.64
C LEU A 17 3.45 -1.23 16.13
N GLY A 18 3.10 -1.68 17.35
CA GLY A 18 3.47 -2.99 17.85
C GLY A 18 2.96 -4.11 16.96
N MET A 19 1.66 -4.10 16.63
CA MET A 19 1.06 -5.08 15.71
C MET A 19 1.72 -5.10 14.34
N VAL A 20 2.09 -3.94 13.78
CA VAL A 20 2.82 -3.87 12.50
C VAL A 20 4.16 -4.60 12.58
N SER A 21 4.86 -4.47 13.71
CA SER A 21 6.13 -5.16 13.93
C SER A 21 5.94 -6.67 14.03
N ASP A 22 4.86 -7.13 14.66
CA ASP A 22 4.51 -8.55 14.73
C ASP A 22 4.23 -9.14 13.34
N TYR A 23 3.48 -8.42 12.49
CA TYR A 23 3.21 -8.85 11.12
C TYR A 23 4.47 -8.88 10.24
N GLU A 24 5.38 -7.92 10.43
CA GLU A 24 6.67 -7.91 9.76
C GLU A 24 7.50 -9.15 10.13
N ASN A 25 7.55 -9.50 11.42
CA ASN A 25 8.22 -10.71 11.90
C ASN A 25 7.60 -11.98 11.33
N LEU A 26 6.26 -12.06 11.23
CA LEU A 26 5.57 -13.20 10.62
C LEU A 26 5.89 -13.33 9.12
N ALA A 27 5.92 -12.22 8.39
CA ALA A 27 6.29 -12.21 6.98
C ALA A 27 7.74 -12.67 6.77
N ILE A 28 8.67 -12.23 7.64
CA ILE A 28 10.06 -12.70 7.66
C ILE A 28 10.13 -14.22 7.90
N GLN A 29 9.38 -14.74 8.87
CA GLN A 29 9.32 -16.18 9.14
C GLN A 29 8.83 -16.96 7.91
N ALA A 30 7.77 -16.48 7.25
CA ALA A 30 7.25 -17.10 6.02
C ALA A 30 8.30 -17.09 4.89
N MET A 31 9.10 -16.03 4.76
CA MET A 31 10.21 -16.00 3.81
C MET A 31 11.28 -17.05 4.12
N TYR A 32 11.60 -17.28 5.40
CA TYR A 32 12.57 -18.30 5.78
C TYR A 32 12.09 -19.71 5.43
N ILE A 33 10.81 -20.01 5.69
CA ILE A 33 10.20 -21.29 5.31
C ILE A 33 10.29 -21.48 3.80
N ARG A 34 9.83 -20.48 3.02
CA ARG A 34 9.86 -20.51 1.56
C ARG A 34 11.27 -20.64 0.99
N LYS A 35 12.26 -20.03 1.64
CA LYS A 35 13.68 -20.18 1.29
C LYS A 35 14.18 -21.60 1.57
N ALA A 36 13.75 -22.23 2.65
CA ALA A 36 14.07 -23.62 2.96
C ALA A 36 13.45 -24.58 1.92
N ASP A 37 12.26 -24.26 1.41
CA ASP A 37 11.58 -24.99 0.33
C ASP A 37 12.21 -24.75 -1.06
N ASN A 38 13.31 -23.99 -1.13
CA ASN A 38 14.06 -23.68 -2.35
C ASN A 38 13.21 -23.00 -3.45
N GLU A 39 12.12 -22.34 -3.05
CA GLU A 39 11.25 -21.60 -3.95
C GLU A 39 11.83 -20.23 -4.34
N LYS A 40 11.24 -19.61 -5.36
CA LYS A 40 11.64 -18.28 -5.83
C LYS A 40 11.69 -17.26 -4.68
N ARG A 41 12.77 -16.48 -4.64
CA ARG A 41 12.99 -15.39 -3.68
C ARG A 41 11.89 -14.34 -3.81
N LEU A 42 11.12 -14.17 -2.74
CA LEU A 42 10.17 -13.06 -2.56
C LEU A 42 10.87 -11.88 -1.89
N LYS A 43 10.32 -10.68 -2.09
CA LYS A 43 10.63 -9.51 -1.28
C LYS A 43 9.69 -9.48 -0.08
N LEU A 44 10.13 -8.90 1.03
CA LEU A 44 9.29 -8.77 2.22
C LEU A 44 8.00 -8.00 1.93
N THR A 45 8.10 -6.96 1.09
CA THR A 45 6.97 -6.14 0.61
C THR A 45 5.94 -6.93 -0.21
N ASP A 46 6.30 -8.10 -0.76
CA ASP A 46 5.35 -8.97 -1.46
C ASP A 46 4.41 -9.69 -0.48
N LEU A 47 4.83 -9.82 0.79
CA LEU A 47 4.06 -10.43 1.89
C LEU A 47 3.45 -9.35 2.79
N PHE A 48 4.25 -8.39 3.24
CA PHE A 48 3.84 -7.31 4.11
C PHE A 48 4.73 -6.06 3.96
N ASP A 49 4.10 -4.92 3.68
CA ASP A 49 4.77 -3.62 3.57
C ASP A 49 4.62 -2.84 4.90
N ALA A 50 5.57 -3.07 5.80
CA ALA A 50 5.59 -2.48 7.14
C ALA A 50 5.75 -0.95 7.09
N ASP A 51 6.57 -0.43 6.18
CA ASP A 51 6.79 1.02 6.03
C ASP A 51 5.51 1.74 5.63
N LYS A 52 4.76 1.18 4.66
CA LYS A 52 3.46 1.72 4.27
C LYS A 52 2.44 1.65 5.40
N ALA A 53 2.44 0.57 6.18
CA ALA A 53 1.56 0.43 7.33
C ALA A 53 1.87 1.45 8.43
N ARG A 54 3.15 1.67 8.77
CA ARG A 54 3.59 2.70 9.74
C ARG A 54 3.19 4.10 9.30
N LYS A 55 3.41 4.43 8.02
CA LYS A 55 3.00 5.73 7.44
C LYS A 55 1.50 5.95 7.57
N ARG A 56 0.66 4.95 7.29
CA ARG A 56 -0.80 5.04 7.47
C ARG A 56 -1.22 5.31 8.91
N ILE A 57 -0.55 4.70 9.88
CA ILE A 57 -0.85 4.91 11.31
C ILE A 57 -0.48 6.32 11.76
N LEU A 58 0.67 6.82 11.31
CA LEU A 58 1.22 8.12 11.74
C LEU A 58 0.59 9.31 11.01
N GLU A 59 0.51 9.21 9.69
CA GLU A 59 0.10 10.32 8.82
C GLU A 59 -1.39 10.28 8.50
N GLY A 60 -2.05 9.15 8.80
CA GLY A 60 -3.42 8.88 8.41
C GLY A 60 -3.53 8.51 6.93
N ASP A 61 -4.69 8.01 6.55
CA ASP A 61 -5.04 7.70 5.17
C ASP A 61 -5.52 8.98 4.45
N LYS A 62 -4.67 10.02 4.37
CA LYS A 62 -5.03 11.34 3.82
C LYS A 62 -5.63 11.25 2.40
N ASP A 63 -5.19 10.27 1.61
CA ASP A 63 -5.59 10.10 0.21
C ASP A 63 -6.29 8.77 -0.10
N TRP A 64 -6.63 7.93 0.89
CA TRP A 64 -7.24 6.62 0.56
C TRP A 64 -8.59 6.77 -0.13
N LYS A 65 -9.35 7.81 0.25
CA LYS A 65 -10.63 8.14 -0.39
C LYS A 65 -10.42 8.69 -1.81
N GLU A 66 -9.28 9.31 -2.08
CA GLU A 66 -8.93 9.88 -3.37
C GLU A 66 -8.31 8.83 -4.31
N SER A 67 -7.70 7.78 -3.76
CA SER A 67 -7.07 6.68 -4.52
C SER A 67 -8.05 5.89 -5.41
N LYS A 68 -9.36 6.03 -5.18
CA LYS A 68 -10.43 5.47 -6.02
C LYS A 68 -10.91 6.40 -7.13
N LYS A 69 -10.43 7.64 -7.22
CA LYS A 69 -10.78 8.55 -8.32
C LYS A 69 -10.00 8.10 -9.56
N MET A 70 -10.70 7.47 -10.51
CA MET A 70 -10.11 7.11 -11.79
C MET A 70 -9.63 8.37 -12.51
N ASP A 71 -8.34 8.43 -12.86
CA ASP A 71 -7.81 9.55 -13.63
C ASP A 71 -8.36 9.50 -15.06
N THR A 72 -9.41 10.28 -15.31
CA THR A 72 -10.08 10.35 -16.60
C THR A 72 -9.25 11.07 -17.68
N THR A 73 -8.16 11.75 -17.31
CA THR A 73 -7.31 12.47 -18.28
C THR A 73 -6.54 11.50 -19.17
N LEU A 74 -6.00 10.42 -18.58
CA LEU A 74 -5.32 9.35 -19.30
C LEU A 74 -6.27 8.64 -20.28
N TYR A 75 -7.51 8.38 -19.86
CA TYR A 75 -8.54 7.78 -20.72
C TYR A 75 -8.87 8.67 -21.94
N LYS A 76 -9.07 9.98 -21.71
CA LYS A 76 -9.34 10.94 -22.80
C LYS A 76 -8.18 11.04 -23.78
N LYS A 77 -6.94 11.04 -23.28
CA LYS A 77 -5.74 11.06 -24.12
C LYS A 77 -5.63 9.80 -24.97
N ALA A 78 -5.83 8.62 -24.38
CA ALA A 78 -5.83 7.36 -25.11
C ALA A 78 -6.90 7.32 -26.22
N GLN A 79 -8.11 7.82 -25.96
CA GLN A 79 -9.15 7.93 -27.00
C GLN A 79 -8.74 8.87 -28.15
N ALA A 80 -8.13 10.01 -27.84
CA ALA A 80 -7.67 10.96 -28.85
C ALA A 80 -6.56 10.35 -29.72
N ASP A 81 -5.58 9.68 -29.10
CA ASP A 81 -4.47 9.02 -29.80
C ASP A 81 -4.97 7.87 -30.68
N MET A 82 -5.93 7.06 -30.19
CA MET A 82 -6.57 6.00 -30.99
C MET A 82 -7.34 6.57 -32.19
N LYS A 83 -8.03 7.70 -32.02
CA LYS A 83 -8.76 8.35 -33.11
C LYS A 83 -7.81 8.89 -34.18
N ALA A 84 -6.71 9.51 -33.76
CA ALA A 84 -5.66 10.02 -34.67
C ALA A 84 -4.96 8.88 -35.42
N TRP A 85 -4.65 7.77 -34.74
CA TRP A 85 -4.12 6.57 -35.38
C TRP A 85 -5.10 5.98 -36.40
N ALA A 86 -6.38 5.86 -36.04
CA ALA A 86 -7.40 5.32 -36.94
C ALA A 86 -7.66 6.21 -38.18
N SER A 87 -7.52 7.54 -38.07
CA SER A 87 -7.60 8.43 -39.23
C SER A 87 -6.41 8.28 -40.16
N ASN A 88 -5.21 8.10 -39.62
CA ASN A 88 -3.99 7.91 -40.42
C ASN A 88 -3.95 6.55 -41.14
N LEU A 89 -4.70 5.55 -40.66
CA LEU A 89 -4.86 4.26 -41.34
C LEU A 89 -5.84 4.27 -42.52
N ARG A 90 -6.65 5.32 -42.64
CA ARG A 90 -7.66 5.46 -43.71
C ARG A 90 -7.22 6.42 -44.83
N GLN A 91 -6.00 6.97 -44.73
CA GLN A 91 -5.31 7.71 -45.79
C GLN A 91 -4.37 6.77 -46.53
#